data_AF-A0A3B8RU38-F1
#
_entry.id   AF-A0A3B8RU38-F1
#
_cell.length_a   1.000
_cell.length_b   1.000
_cell.length_c   1.000
_cell.angle_alpha   90.00
_cell.angle_beta   90.00
_cell.angle_gamma   90.00
#
_symmetry.space_group_name_H-M   'P 1'
#
loop_
_entity.id
_entity.type
_entity.pdbx_description
1 polymer ?
#
loop_
_entity_poly.entity_id
_entity_poly.type
_entity_poly.pdbx_seq_one_letter_code
_entity_poly.pdbx_strand_id
1 'polypeptide(L)'
;MKKLFIFLVVLVAAYLVYDNFVKEKEVIHVEGSLVRVQESASLEAPGVSARNYGHAEGTTKNMTDKVVKNIVINYMIDRQISSTTIAQLNPNEEVRFKTNQVMIRVMEPPFYLESVKFEE
;
A
#
# COMPACT_ATOMS: atom_id res chain seq x y z
N MET A 1 -3.38 27.48 -42.07
CA MET A 1 -3.84 27.92 -40.73
C MET A 1 -5.00 27.08 -40.19
N LYS A 2 -6.12 26.87 -40.91
CA LYS A 2 -7.25 26.03 -40.44
C LYS A 2 -6.87 24.59 -40.03
N LYS A 3 -6.01 23.91 -40.79
CA LYS A 3 -5.56 22.53 -40.49
C LYS A 3 -4.77 22.43 -39.17
N LEU A 4 -3.97 23.46 -38.86
CA LEU A 4 -3.20 23.55 -37.61
C LEU A 4 -4.12 23.75 -36.41
N PHE A 5 -5.17 24.56 -36.56
CA PHE A 5 -6.17 24.78 -35.50
C PHE A 5 -6.96 23.51 -35.20
N ILE A 6 -7.41 22.78 -36.23
CA ILE A 6 -8.11 21.50 -36.07
C ILE A 6 -7.21 20.48 -35.37
N PHE A 7 -5.93 20.41 -35.74
CA PHE A 7 -4.98 19.51 -35.11
C PHE A 7 -4.78 19.81 -33.60
N LEU A 8 -4.69 21.09 -33.24
CA LEU A 8 -4.58 21.53 -31.84
C LEU A 8 -5.82 21.16 -31.03
N VAL A 9 -7.02 21.33 -31.60
CA VAL A 9 -8.28 20.95 -30.94
C VAL A 9 -8.36 19.44 -30.70
N VAL A 10 -7.93 18.63 -31.67
CA VAL A 10 -7.91 17.17 -31.51
C VAL A 10 -6.91 16.73 -30.43
N LEU A 11 -5.73 17.36 -30.36
CA LEU A 11 -4.76 17.09 -29.30
C LEU A 11 -5.29 17.44 -27.91
N VAL A 12 -5.95 18.59 -27.77
CA VAL A 12 -6.57 18.99 -26.49
C VAL A 12 -7.69 18.03 -26.11
N ALA A 13 -8.55 17.67 -27.06
CA ALA A 13 -9.63 16.70 -26.82
C ALA A 13 -9.08 15.32 -26.43
N ALA A 14 -8.03 14.83 -27.11
CA ALA A 14 -7.39 13.56 -26.78
C ALA A 14 -6.74 13.60 -25.38
N TYR A 15 -6.09 14.72 -25.03
CA TYR A 15 -5.50 14.91 -23.70
C TYR A 15 -6.58 14.89 -22.60
N LEU A 16 -7.69 15.59 -22.80
CA LEU A 16 -8.79 15.63 -21.83
C LEU A 16 -9.45 14.26 -21.65
N VAL A 17 -9.63 13.50 -22.74
CA VAL A 17 -10.15 12.12 -22.67
C VAL A 17 -9.18 11.23 -21.91
N TYR A 18 -7.89 11.32 -22.18
CA TYR A 18 -6.88 10.53 -21.49
C TYR A 18 -6.86 10.82 -19.98
N ASP A 19 -6.83 12.09 -19.59
CA ASP A 19 -6.71 12.49 -18.19
C ASP A 19 -7.99 12.23 -17.36
N ASN A 20 -9.18 12.30 -17.99
CA ASN A 20 -10.44 12.10 -17.28
C ASN A 20 -10.99 10.66 -17.33
N PHE A 21 -10.72 9.91 -18.41
CA PHE A 21 -11.32 8.59 -18.63
C PHE A 21 -10.34 7.43 -18.69
N VAL A 22 -9.08 7.67 -19.05
CA VAL A 22 -8.10 6.57 -19.24
C VAL A 22 -7.15 6.46 -18.05
N LYS A 23 -6.81 7.58 -17.42
CA LYS A 23 -5.95 7.59 -16.25
C LYS A 23 -6.69 6.97 -15.06
N GLU A 24 -6.31 5.75 -14.70
CA GLU A 24 -6.71 5.13 -13.44
C GLU A 24 -6.32 6.08 -12.31
N LYS A 25 -7.33 6.71 -11.67
CA LYS A 25 -7.11 7.55 -10.51
C LYS A 25 -6.83 6.62 -9.34
N GLU A 26 -5.64 6.72 -8.78
CA GLU A 26 -5.26 6.00 -7.57
C GLU A 26 -6.22 6.40 -6.44
N VAL A 27 -7.09 5.48 -6.02
CA VAL A 27 -8.17 5.72 -5.05
C VAL A 27 -7.62 5.80 -3.63
N ILE A 28 -6.70 4.89 -3.31
CA ILE A 28 -6.02 4.78 -2.02
C ILE A 28 -4.51 4.79 -2.27
N HIS A 29 -3.83 5.80 -1.75
CA HIS A 29 -2.37 5.87 -1.77
C HIS A 29 -1.81 5.16 -0.54
N VAL A 30 -0.87 4.22 -0.71
CA VAL A 30 -0.29 3.45 0.40
C VAL A 30 1.24 3.53 0.35
N GLU A 31 1.83 4.02 1.43
CA GLU A 31 3.28 4.00 1.63
C GLU A 31 3.59 3.18 2.87
N GLY A 32 4.49 2.20 2.76
CA GLY A 32 4.86 1.32 3.85
C GLY A 32 6.34 0.95 3.83
N SER A 33 6.89 0.77 5.02
CA SER A 33 8.27 0.34 5.25
C SER A 33 8.29 -0.92 6.11
N LEU A 34 9.27 -1.79 5.86
CA LEU A 34 9.50 -3.00 6.64
C LEU A 34 10.14 -2.67 8.00
N VAL A 35 9.43 -3.01 9.07
CA VAL A 35 9.94 -2.99 10.45
C VAL A 35 10.28 -4.42 10.86
N ARG A 36 11.39 -4.59 11.57
CA ARG A 36 11.94 -5.89 11.98
C ARG A 36 12.05 -5.94 13.48
N VAL A 37 11.70 -7.07 14.07
CA VAL A 37 11.76 -7.31 15.51
C VAL A 37 12.45 -8.65 15.75
N GLN A 38 13.48 -8.66 16.59
CA GLN A 38 14.18 -9.87 17.00
C GLN A 38 13.75 -10.22 18.43
N GLU A 39 13.13 -11.38 18.62
CA GLU A 39 12.92 -11.93 19.96
C GLU A 39 14.25 -12.40 20.52
N SER A 40 14.67 -11.80 21.63
CA SER A 40 15.81 -12.26 22.41
C SER A 40 15.53 -13.65 22.97
N ALA A 41 16.40 -14.61 22.66
CA ALA A 41 16.37 -15.92 23.29
C ALA A 41 16.77 -15.77 24.77
N SER A 42 15.96 -16.32 25.69
CA SER A 42 16.31 -16.35 27.10
C SER A 42 17.59 -17.17 27.30
N LEU A 43 18.55 -16.61 28.05
CA LEU A 43 19.79 -17.29 28.45
C LEU A 43 19.55 -18.51 29.34
N GLU A 44 18.36 -18.65 29.91
CA GLU A 44 17.99 -19.72 30.86
C GLU A 44 17.44 -20.99 30.19
N ALA A 45 17.14 -20.96 28.89
CA ALA A 45 16.59 -22.10 28.15
C ALA A 45 17.49 -22.50 26.97
N PRO A 46 18.53 -23.34 27.20
CA PRO A 46 19.43 -23.78 26.13
C PRO A 46 18.64 -24.63 25.12
N GLY A 47 18.41 -24.07 23.93
CA GLY A 47 17.69 -24.73 22.83
C GLY A 47 16.64 -23.87 22.12
N VAL A 48 16.26 -22.71 22.67
CA VAL A 48 15.32 -21.80 22.00
C VAL A 48 16.08 -20.88 21.06
N SER A 49 15.92 -21.10 19.75
CA SER A 49 16.50 -20.22 18.72
C SER A 49 15.82 -18.86 18.75
N ALA A 50 16.58 -17.77 18.65
CA ALA A 50 16.03 -16.43 18.48
C ALA A 50 15.14 -16.39 17.23
N ARG A 51 13.91 -15.88 17.37
CA ARG A 51 12.97 -15.73 16.26
C ARG A 51 12.98 -14.29 15.79
N ASN A 52 13.01 -14.12 14.47
CA ASN A 52 12.88 -12.81 13.85
C ASN A 52 11.48 -12.67 13.26
N TYR A 53 10.91 -11.49 13.41
CA TYR A 53 9.62 -11.13 12.86
C TYR A 53 9.75 -9.85 12.03
N GLY A 54 8.87 -9.71 11.05
CA GLY A 54 8.71 -8.52 10.24
C GLY A 54 7.25 -8.12 10.14
N HIS A 55 7.01 -6.82 10.03
CA HIS A 55 5.70 -6.25 9.70
C HIS A 55 5.89 -4.95 8.92
N ALA A 56 4.85 -4.49 8.23
CA ALA A 56 4.84 -3.21 7.54
C ALA A 56 4.26 -2.12 8.47
N GLU A 57 4.89 -0.95 8.50
CA GLU A 57 4.34 0.27 9.09
C GLU A 57 4.40 1.40 8.07
N GLY A 58 3.40 2.28 8.08
CA GLY A 58 3.37 3.39 7.14
C GLY A 58 2.08 4.19 7.19
N THR A 59 1.77 4.86 6.09
CA THR A 59 0.59 5.71 5.94
C THR A 59 -0.24 5.28 4.74
N THR A 60 -1.55 5.46 4.87
CA THR A 60 -2.49 5.31 3.77
C THR A 60 -3.40 6.52 3.71
N LYS A 61 -3.70 6.97 2.49
CA LYS A 61 -4.48 8.18 2.25
C LYS A 61 -5.57 7.90 1.22
N ASN A 62 -6.78 8.35 1.54
CA ASN A 62 -7.88 8.38 0.58
C ASN A 62 -7.72 9.59 -0.34
N MET A 63 -7.49 9.34 -1.62
CA MET A 63 -7.27 10.39 -2.62
C MET A 63 -8.57 10.82 -3.32
N THR A 64 -9.72 10.30 -2.87
CA THR A 64 -11.03 10.59 -3.45
C THR A 64 -11.84 11.57 -2.62
N ASP A 65 -12.96 12.01 -3.21
CA ASP A 65 -14.01 12.81 -2.60
C ASP A 65 -15.09 11.97 -1.90
N LYS A 66 -14.93 10.63 -1.87
CA LYS A 66 -15.87 9.69 -1.26
C LYS A 66 -15.29 9.04 -0.03
N VAL A 67 -16.17 8.48 0.80
CA VAL A 67 -15.76 7.64 1.93
C VAL A 67 -15.45 6.24 1.41
N VAL A 68 -14.27 5.72 1.72
CA VAL A 68 -13.86 4.35 1.36
C VAL A 68 -13.87 3.48 2.61
N LYS A 69 -14.36 2.25 2.50
CA LYS A 69 -14.54 1.33 3.64
C LYS A 69 -13.82 0.00 3.41
N ASN A 70 -13.64 -0.74 4.49
CA ASN A 70 -13.09 -2.11 4.47
C ASN A 70 -11.77 -2.21 3.70
N ILE A 71 -10.86 -1.27 3.95
CA ILE A 71 -9.59 -1.18 3.23
C ILE A 71 -8.65 -2.24 3.81
N VAL A 72 -8.31 -3.25 3.00
CA VAL A 72 -7.37 -4.31 3.33
C VAL A 72 -6.04 -4.03 2.62
N ILE A 73 -4.99 -3.82 3.40
CA ILE A 73 -3.63 -3.59 2.90
C ILE A 73 -2.82 -4.86 3.15
N ASN A 74 -2.30 -5.47 2.08
CA ASN A 74 -1.50 -6.70 2.14
C ASN A 74 -0.08 -6.42 1.67
N TYR A 75 0.90 -6.71 2.52
CA TYR A 75 2.31 -6.75 2.17
C TYR A 75 2.79 -8.19 2.12
N MET A 76 3.58 -8.52 1.11
CA MET A 76 4.32 -9.78 1.06
C MET A 76 5.66 -9.59 1.76
N ILE A 77 5.90 -10.37 2.82
CA ILE A 77 7.15 -10.37 3.59
C ILE A 77 7.65 -11.81 3.69
N ASP A 78 8.82 -12.10 3.14
CA ASP A 78 9.40 -13.45 3.13
C ASP A 78 8.42 -14.56 2.65
N ARG A 79 7.66 -14.26 1.59
CA ARG A 79 6.61 -15.15 1.02
C ARG A 79 5.41 -15.40 1.95
N GLN A 80 5.23 -14.59 2.98
CA GLN A 80 4.07 -14.61 3.87
C GLN A 80 3.31 -13.29 3.77
N ILE A 81 1.99 -13.36 3.86
CA ILE A 81 1.13 -12.18 3.81
C ILE A 81 1.05 -11.55 5.20
N SER A 82 1.39 -10.27 5.26
CA SER A 82 1.27 -9.39 6.42
C SER A 82 0.20 -8.34 6.09
N SER A 83 -0.95 -8.44 6.74
CA SER A 83 -2.17 -7.71 6.44
C SER A 83 -2.54 -6.72 7.55
N THR A 84 -3.27 -5.68 7.15
CA THR A 84 -4.04 -4.84 8.07
C THR A 84 -5.39 -4.50 7.46
N THR A 85 -6.35 -4.16 8.30
CA THR A 85 -7.67 -3.69 7.86
C THR A 85 -7.95 -2.33 8.49
N ILE A 86 -8.36 -1.39 7.66
CA ILE A 86 -8.78 -0.05 8.05
C ILE A 86 -10.27 0.05 7.75
N ALA A 87 -11.05 0.30 8.79
CA ALA A 87 -12.51 0.25 8.69
C ALA A 87 -13.06 1.28 7.70
N GLN A 88 -12.53 2.50 7.73
CA GLN A 88 -12.99 3.61 6.91
C GLN A 88 -11.89 4.68 6.76
N LEU A 89 -11.86 5.33 5.59
CA LEU A 89 -11.20 6.62 5.38
C LEU A 89 -12.16 7.61 4.76
N ASN A 90 -12.29 8.78 5.38
CA ASN A 90 -13.01 9.91 4.83
C ASN A 90 -12.22 10.54 3.67
N PRO A 91 -12.86 11.40 2.85
CA PRO A 91 -12.18 12.09 1.76
C PRO A 91 -10.92 12.82 2.22
N ASN A 92 -9.79 12.60 1.53
CA ASN A 92 -8.48 13.19 1.85
C ASN A 92 -7.90 12.81 3.23
N GLU A 93 -8.53 11.89 3.96
CA GLU A 93 -8.03 11.43 5.24
C GLU A 93 -6.80 10.55 5.06
N GLU A 94 -5.80 10.77 5.91
CA GLU A 94 -4.58 9.98 6.00
C GLU A 94 -4.49 9.36 7.39
N VAL A 95 -4.21 8.06 7.45
CA VAL A 95 -4.00 7.34 8.71
C VAL A 95 -2.72 6.53 8.67
N ARG A 96 -2.13 6.34 9.85
CA ARG A 96 -1.03 5.41 10.03
C ARG A 96 -1.57 3.99 10.18
N PHE A 97 -0.87 3.03 9.61
CA PHE A 97 -1.21 1.63 9.74
C PHE A 97 -0.02 0.80 10.18
N LYS A 98 -0.34 -0.36 10.75
CA LYS A 98 0.59 -1.43 11.10
C LYS A 98 -0.05 -2.75 10.74
N THR A 99 0.69 -3.60 10.03
CA THR A 99 0.24 -4.95 9.68
C THR A 99 0.58 -5.96 10.77
N ASN A 100 -0.05 -7.13 10.72
CA ASN A 100 0.29 -8.22 11.63
C ASN A 100 1.72 -8.72 11.38
N GLN A 101 2.37 -9.18 12.43
CA GLN A 101 3.71 -9.73 12.34
C GLN A 101 3.72 -11.08 11.63
N VAL A 102 4.76 -11.31 10.83
CA VAL A 102 5.09 -12.61 10.24
C VAL A 102 6.52 -12.97 10.57
N MET A 103 6.79 -14.27 10.69
CA MET A 103 8.14 -14.75 10.97
C MET A 103 9.03 -14.59 9.74
N ILE A 104 10.22 -14.01 9.90
CA ILE A 104 11.18 -13.82 8.81
C ILE A 104 12.39 -14.72 9.00
N ARG A 105 12.84 -15.36 7.92
CA ARG A 105 13.99 -16.28 7.96
C ARG A 105 15.33 -15.56 7.82
N VAL A 106 15.31 -14.38 7.20
CA VAL A 106 16.48 -13.55 6.92
C VAL A 106 16.21 -12.12 7.36
N MET A 107 17.27 -11.37 7.70
CA MET A 107 17.15 -9.97 8.12
C MET A 107 16.71 -9.06 6.98
N GLU A 108 17.00 -9.41 5.74
CA GLU A 108 16.56 -8.67 4.55
C GLU A 108 15.66 -9.56 3.67
N PRO A 109 14.40 -9.78 4.10
CA PRO A 109 13.48 -10.55 3.31
C PRO A 109 12.95 -9.71 2.14
N PRO A 110 12.50 -10.35 1.04
CA PRO A 110 11.69 -9.69 0.04
C PRO A 110 10.48 -9.00 0.69
N PHE A 111 10.26 -7.74 0.33
CA PHE A 111 9.20 -6.88 0.86
C PHE A 111 8.59 -6.05 -0.27
N TYR A 112 7.29 -6.17 -0.48
CA TYR A 112 6.53 -5.36 -1.43
C TYR A 112 5.05 -5.34 -1.11
N LEU A 113 4.37 -4.28 -1.55
CA LEU A 113 2.90 -4.18 -1.48
C LEU A 113 2.30 -5.19 -2.45
N GLU A 114 1.54 -6.15 -1.95
CA GLU A 114 0.90 -7.19 -2.75
C GLU A 114 -0.44 -6.70 -3.31
N SER A 115 -1.29 -6.14 -2.45
CA SER A 115 -2.61 -5.66 -2.87
C SER A 115 -3.20 -4.67 -1.88
N VAL A 116 -4.01 -3.74 -2.40
CA VAL A 116 -4.93 -2.92 -1.62
C VAL A 116 -6.34 -3.22 -2.11
N LYS A 117 -7.21 -3.69 -1.23
CA LYS A 117 -8.62 -3.98 -1.55
C LYS A 117 -9.51 -3.10 -0.71
N PHE A 118 -10.63 -2.64 -1.24
CA PHE A 118 -11.55 -1.76 -0.53
C PHE A 118 -12.96 -1.83 -1.14
N GLU A 119 -13.92 -1.28 -0.41
CA GLU A 119 -15.31 -1.07 -0.84
C GLU A 119 -15.58 0.44 -0.92
N GLU A 120 -16.11 0.90 -2.06
CA GLU A 120 -16.60 2.28 -2.26
C GLU A 120 -18.09 2.42 -1.93
#